data_AF-A0A9W6FCD0-F1
#
_entry.id   AF-A0A9W6FCD0-F1
#
_cell.length_a   1.000
_cell.length_b   1.000
_cell.length_c   1.000
_cell.angle_alpha   90.00
_cell.angle_beta   90.00
_cell.angle_gamma   90.00
#
_symmetry.space_group_name_H-M   'P 1'
#
loop_
_entity.id
_entity.type
_entity.pdbx_description
1 polymer ?
#
loop_
_entity_poly.entity_id
_entity_poly.type
_entity_poly.pdbx_seq_one_letter_code
_entity_poly.pdbx_strand_id
1 'polypeptide(L)'
;MKYTGIEKAVFLERPNRFIAYVNGIREQEEVTETVHVKNTGRCRELLLPNTEVYVQHSDNPNRKTKWDLIAVKKDGQIINMDSQVPNKAAGEWIREGNLFADMVRIKPEYQYGNSRIDFCVETREKKILIEVKGVTLKEGETAKFPDAPSERAVKHLEELMRAVDEGWDAYVFFVIQMKGVKEILPNVDTHPEFARALWKAREKGVHLIARDCIVTEDEIRIDQEIPVRFPEEMEEEKPQERLKHLPEPLTAWFRKEQRDLPWRKDATAYHVWVSEIMLQQTRVEAVKPFYARFLDALPTIQDLADAPEEKLLKLWEGLGYYNRVRNMQKAARQIVELYEGEMPADYDQILSLSGIGSYTAGAISSIAYGIPKPAVDGNVLRVLTRILADGEDIMKASVKKRMEGMLEEIIPADAASDFNQGLIELGAIVCVPNGEPKCSKCPVEEFCLAHQRGAELSYPVKKKAKARRIEEKTVFILKDGENIALHKRPSSGLLAGLYEFPNVKGKLTQEEAIHHIAELGLSPLRIQNIGEAKHIFSHVEWHMTGYAVRVDELEKISAKNLVFAHPEEIQKEYPVPAAFEAYTDQIGILIGQEKYEQENL
;
A
#
# COMPACT_ATOMS: atom_id res chain seq x y z
N MET A 1 37.29 -17.34 26.38
CA MET A 1 38.07 -16.15 26.81
C MET A 1 38.45 -16.26 28.28
N LYS A 2 39.74 -16.08 28.61
CA LYS A 2 40.24 -16.02 29.99
C LYS A 2 40.70 -14.62 30.37
N TYR A 3 40.40 -14.22 31.59
CA TYR A 3 40.91 -13.03 32.25
C TYR A 3 42.14 -13.37 33.11
N THR A 4 42.91 -12.34 33.44
CA THR A 4 44.09 -12.45 34.31
C THR A 4 44.06 -11.33 35.34
N GLY A 5 44.63 -11.56 36.52
CA GLY A 5 44.70 -10.56 37.58
C GLY A 5 43.33 -10.14 38.11
N ILE A 6 42.46 -11.13 38.36
CA ILE A 6 41.12 -10.91 38.90
C ILE A 6 41.15 -10.87 40.41
N GLU A 7 40.46 -9.89 40.98
CA GLU A 7 40.23 -9.75 42.41
C GLU A 7 38.73 -9.69 42.70
N LYS A 8 38.35 -10.14 43.89
CA LYS A 8 37.00 -9.97 44.43
C LYS A 8 36.86 -8.59 45.05
N ALA A 9 35.68 -8.00 44.94
CA ALA A 9 35.32 -6.75 45.57
C ALA A 9 33.82 -6.74 45.89
N VAL A 10 33.39 -5.77 46.69
CA VAL A 10 31.98 -5.53 46.98
C VAL A 10 31.56 -4.22 46.33
N PHE A 11 30.49 -4.26 45.54
CA PHE A 11 29.96 -3.09 44.85
C PHE A 11 29.25 -2.16 45.81
N LEU A 12 29.55 -0.87 45.73
CA LEU A 12 28.93 0.17 46.56
C LEU A 12 27.91 0.98 45.76
N GLU A 13 28.38 1.69 44.74
CA GLU A 13 27.57 2.62 43.96
C GLU A 13 28.13 2.78 42.53
N ARG A 14 27.26 3.10 41.58
CA ARG A 14 27.63 3.46 40.21
C ARG A 14 27.23 4.91 39.93
N PRO A 15 28.13 5.89 40.15
CA PRO A 15 27.78 7.31 40.02
C PRO A 15 27.51 7.73 38.57
N ASN A 16 28.06 7.02 37.58
CA ASN A 16 27.72 7.22 36.16
C ASN A 16 27.99 5.94 35.34
N ARG A 17 27.69 6.00 34.03
CA ARG A 17 27.77 4.81 33.16
C ARG A 17 29.18 4.22 32.97
N PHE A 18 30.25 4.93 33.33
CA PHE A 18 31.64 4.53 33.04
C PHE A 18 32.46 4.13 34.27
N ILE A 19 32.01 4.46 35.48
CA ILE A 19 32.73 4.16 36.71
C ILE A 19 31.80 3.63 37.80
N ALA A 20 32.36 2.82 38.69
CA ALA A 20 31.72 2.31 39.90
C ALA A 20 32.68 2.43 41.10
N TYR A 21 32.11 2.51 42.29
CA TYR A 21 32.83 2.43 43.54
C TYR A 21 32.68 1.03 44.12
N VAL A 22 33.81 0.47 44.55
CA VAL A 22 33.89 -0.85 45.18
C VAL A 22 34.82 -0.79 46.38
N ASN A 23 34.71 -1.73 47.31
CA ASN A 23 35.68 -1.94 48.39
C ASN A 23 36.08 -3.42 48.48
N GLY A 24 37.06 -3.74 49.33
CA GLY A 24 37.47 -5.13 49.58
C GLY A 24 38.40 -5.73 48.52
N ILE A 25 38.89 -4.95 47.55
CA ILE A 25 39.93 -5.40 46.63
C ILE A 25 41.17 -5.78 47.45
N ARG A 26 41.74 -6.98 47.22
CA ARG A 26 42.87 -7.52 47.99
C ARG A 26 42.61 -7.54 49.50
N GLU A 27 41.38 -7.85 49.91
CA GLU A 27 40.94 -7.96 51.31
C GLU A 27 41.00 -6.62 52.09
N GLN A 28 41.04 -5.48 51.39
CA GLN A 28 41.04 -4.15 52.01
C GLN A 28 39.61 -3.59 52.13
N GLU A 29 38.85 -4.06 53.13
CA GLU A 29 37.41 -3.77 53.29
C GLU A 29 37.07 -2.29 53.50
N GLU A 30 37.99 -1.50 54.08
CA GLU A 30 37.78 -0.08 54.38
C GLU A 30 38.18 0.87 53.24
N VAL A 31 38.83 0.35 52.19
CA VAL A 31 39.34 1.18 51.08
C VAL A 31 38.33 1.20 49.94
N THR A 32 37.80 2.39 49.64
CA THR A 32 36.97 2.59 48.44
C THR A 32 37.83 2.86 47.23
N GLU A 33 37.69 2.04 46.20
CA GLU A 33 38.38 2.12 44.92
C GLU A 33 37.41 2.51 43.80
N THR A 34 37.90 3.31 42.85
CA THR A 34 37.15 3.65 41.63
C THR A 34 37.54 2.71 40.50
N VAL A 35 36.56 1.96 39.99
CA VAL A 35 36.76 0.99 38.91
C VAL A 35 36.04 1.45 37.65
N HIS A 36 36.57 1.10 36.49
CA HIS A 36 35.91 1.36 35.22
C HIS A 36 34.85 0.28 34.93
N VAL A 37 33.67 0.71 34.50
CA VAL A 37 32.59 -0.20 34.10
C VAL A 37 32.63 -0.38 32.59
N LYS A 38 33.03 -1.57 32.13
CA LYS A 38 33.09 -1.92 30.69
C LYS A 38 31.70 -2.06 30.04
N ASN A 39 30.64 -2.12 30.85
CA ASN A 39 29.26 -2.11 30.38
C ASN A 39 28.66 -0.70 30.47
N THR A 40 28.37 -0.06 29.33
CA THR A 40 27.76 1.28 29.32
C THR A 40 26.23 1.25 29.45
N GLY A 41 25.63 0.05 29.45
CA GLY A 41 24.19 -0.17 29.64
C GLY A 41 23.72 0.16 31.06
N ARG A 42 22.40 0.07 31.29
CA ARG A 42 21.78 0.48 32.56
C ARG A 42 22.28 -0.34 33.76
N CYS A 43 22.50 -1.65 33.58
CA CYS A 43 22.99 -2.59 34.60
C CYS A 43 22.28 -2.54 35.96
N ARG A 44 21.05 -1.99 36.02
CA ARG A 44 20.33 -1.74 37.28
C ARG A 44 20.01 -3.02 38.04
N GLU A 45 19.75 -4.09 37.31
CA GLU A 45 19.43 -5.39 37.87
C GLU A 45 20.66 -6.21 38.26
N LEU A 46 21.85 -5.75 37.85
CA LEU A 46 23.13 -6.44 38.05
C LEU A 46 23.93 -5.80 39.18
N LEU A 47 24.02 -4.47 39.20
CA LEU A 47 24.83 -3.72 40.16
C LEU A 47 23.97 -3.17 41.31
N LEU A 48 23.60 -4.06 42.23
CA LEU A 48 22.91 -3.70 43.47
C LEU A 48 23.95 -3.47 44.58
N PRO A 49 23.78 -2.46 45.46
CA PRO A 49 24.69 -2.23 46.58
C PRO A 49 24.93 -3.50 47.42
N ASN A 50 26.17 -3.69 47.85
CA ASN A 50 26.68 -4.84 48.61
C ASN A 50 26.74 -6.17 47.84
N THR A 51 26.67 -6.13 46.50
CA THR A 51 26.84 -7.34 45.68
C THR A 51 28.32 -7.65 45.45
N GLU A 52 28.70 -8.93 45.53
CA GLU A 52 30.05 -9.40 45.18
C GLU A 52 30.30 -9.19 43.68
N VAL A 53 31.40 -8.52 43.34
CA VAL A 53 31.83 -8.22 41.96
C VAL A 53 33.27 -8.66 41.75
N TYR A 54 33.62 -8.88 40.49
CA TYR A 54 34.96 -9.27 40.06
C TYR A 54 35.56 -8.14 39.24
N VAL A 55 36.80 -7.78 39.58
CA VAL A 55 37.52 -6.68 38.94
C VAL A 55 38.85 -7.17 38.38
N GLN A 56 39.20 -6.69 37.18
CA GLN A 56 40.45 -7.01 36.50
C GLN A 56 41.46 -5.89 36.66
N HIS A 57 42.69 -6.22 37.05
CA HIS A 57 43.81 -5.28 37.08
C HIS A 57 44.19 -4.82 35.67
N SER A 58 44.47 -3.53 35.50
CA SER A 58 44.97 -2.96 34.25
C SER A 58 46.42 -2.50 34.38
N ASP A 59 47.30 -3.07 33.57
CA ASP A 59 48.74 -2.74 33.58
C ASP A 59 49.07 -1.48 32.76
N ASN A 60 48.06 -0.79 32.21
CA ASN A 60 48.27 0.41 31.40
C ASN A 60 48.52 1.63 32.31
N PRO A 61 49.75 2.19 32.34
CA PRO A 61 50.12 3.26 33.27
C PRO A 61 49.40 4.59 33.00
N ASN A 62 48.76 4.74 31.83
CA ASN A 62 48.05 5.96 31.44
C ASN A 62 46.56 5.95 31.83
N ARG A 63 46.05 4.87 32.44
CA ARG A 63 44.64 4.81 32.84
C ARG A 63 44.39 5.52 34.17
N LYS A 64 43.26 6.22 34.24
CA LYS A 64 42.78 6.88 35.46
C LYS A 64 42.29 5.89 36.52
N THR A 65 41.82 4.71 36.11
CA THR A 65 41.36 3.62 36.98
C THR A 65 42.27 2.42 36.82
N LYS A 66 42.67 1.80 37.93
CA LYS A 66 43.53 0.60 37.95
C LYS A 66 42.78 -0.70 37.69
N TRP A 67 41.45 -0.64 37.79
CA TRP A 67 40.58 -1.81 37.79
C TRP A 67 39.43 -1.67 36.80
N ASP A 68 39.06 -2.77 36.15
CA ASP A 68 37.87 -2.89 35.32
C ASP A 68 36.86 -3.84 35.97
N LEU A 69 35.62 -3.42 36.15
CA LEU A 69 34.54 -4.30 36.59
C LEU A 69 34.13 -5.22 35.44
N ILE A 70 34.33 -6.53 35.62
CA ILE A 70 34.15 -7.54 34.57
C ILE A 70 32.94 -8.45 34.78
N ALA A 71 32.57 -8.73 36.03
CA ALA A 71 31.48 -9.64 36.36
C ALA A 71 30.88 -9.31 37.72
N VAL A 72 29.66 -9.80 37.95
CA VAL A 72 28.93 -9.67 39.20
C VAL A 72 28.35 -11.01 39.61
N LYS A 73 28.29 -11.28 40.91
CA LYS A 73 27.65 -12.48 41.46
C LYS A 73 26.23 -12.15 41.89
N LYS A 74 25.24 -12.71 41.23
CA LYS A 74 23.81 -12.54 41.51
C LYS A 74 23.15 -13.89 41.65
N ASP A 75 22.32 -14.07 42.68
CA ASP A 75 21.56 -15.31 42.93
C ASP A 75 22.41 -16.59 42.90
N GLY A 76 23.63 -16.51 43.46
CA GLY A 76 24.59 -17.63 43.51
C GLY A 76 25.35 -17.89 42.20
N GLN A 77 25.16 -17.06 41.17
CA GLN A 77 25.73 -17.21 39.85
C GLN A 77 26.58 -16.00 39.45
N ILE A 78 27.69 -16.24 38.75
CA ILE A 78 28.51 -15.18 38.16
C ILE A 78 27.94 -14.82 36.79
N ILE A 79 27.66 -13.54 36.57
CA ILE A 79 27.21 -12.96 35.31
C ILE A 79 28.34 -12.08 34.78
N ASN A 80 28.81 -12.38 33.57
CA ASN A 80 29.82 -11.56 32.93
C ASN A 80 29.17 -10.26 32.41
N MET A 81 29.78 -9.12 32.72
CA MET A 81 29.28 -7.80 32.36
C MET A 81 30.12 -7.10 31.29
N ASP A 82 31.27 -7.65 30.92
CA ASP A 82 32.16 -7.04 29.92
C ASP A 82 31.48 -7.02 28.54
N SER A 83 31.08 -5.84 28.07
CA SER A 83 30.32 -5.70 26.82
C SER A 83 31.14 -6.00 25.56
N GLN A 84 32.47 -6.07 25.64
CA GLN A 84 33.35 -6.35 24.52
C GLN A 84 33.63 -7.85 24.33
N VAL A 85 33.37 -8.63 25.37
CA VAL A 85 33.73 -10.04 25.44
C VAL A 85 32.81 -10.98 24.66
N PRO A 86 31.50 -10.71 24.48
CA PRO A 86 30.65 -11.48 23.57
C PRO A 86 31.27 -11.68 22.19
N ASN A 87 31.76 -10.61 21.55
CA ASN A 87 32.39 -10.68 20.24
C ASN A 87 33.66 -11.56 20.28
N LYS A 88 34.49 -11.39 21.31
CA LYS A 88 35.72 -12.19 21.45
C LYS A 88 35.39 -13.68 21.63
N ALA A 89 34.46 -14.01 22.52
CA ALA A 89 34.02 -15.39 22.78
C ALA A 89 33.39 -16.03 21.53
N ALA A 90 32.49 -15.32 20.85
CA ALA A 90 31.89 -15.78 19.59
C ALA A 90 32.95 -16.00 18.51
N GLY A 91 33.89 -15.06 18.35
CA GLY A 91 34.97 -15.18 17.39
C GLY A 91 35.94 -16.33 17.68
N GLU A 92 36.29 -16.58 18.96
CA GLU A 92 37.08 -17.76 19.37
C GLU A 92 36.33 -19.05 18.99
N TRP A 93 35.05 -19.13 19.37
CA TRP A 93 34.20 -20.31 19.14
C TRP A 93 33.95 -20.60 17.66
N ILE A 94 33.75 -19.58 16.82
CA ILE A 94 33.61 -19.74 15.36
C ILE A 94 34.92 -20.22 14.74
N ARG A 95 36.07 -19.71 15.20
CA ARG A 95 37.40 -20.11 14.67
C ARG A 95 37.76 -21.56 14.93
N GLU A 96 37.22 -22.14 16.00
CA GLU A 96 37.35 -23.57 16.32
C GLU A 96 36.51 -24.46 15.39
N GLY A 97 35.74 -23.88 14.45
CA GLY A 97 34.93 -24.62 13.49
C GLY A 97 33.57 -25.07 14.03
N ASN A 98 33.18 -24.59 15.22
CA ASN A 98 31.95 -25.03 15.90
C ASN A 98 30.66 -24.58 15.19
N LEU A 99 30.74 -23.55 14.33
CA LEU A 99 29.59 -23.07 13.54
C LEU A 99 29.71 -23.40 12.05
N PHE A 100 30.92 -23.28 11.49
CA PHE A 100 31.19 -23.54 10.08
C PHE A 100 32.46 -24.38 9.96
N ALA A 101 32.29 -25.69 9.79
CA ALA A 101 33.42 -26.63 9.70
C ALA A 101 34.29 -26.41 8.45
N ASP A 102 33.74 -25.83 7.39
CA ASP A 102 34.39 -25.52 6.11
C ASP A 102 34.83 -24.05 5.98
N MET A 103 34.89 -23.32 7.09
CA MET A 103 35.33 -21.93 7.13
C MET A 103 36.74 -21.76 6.52
N VAL A 104 36.85 -20.86 5.55
CA VAL A 104 38.12 -20.48 4.92
C VAL A 104 38.70 -19.25 5.61
N ARG A 105 37.85 -18.28 5.94
CA ARG A 105 38.28 -17.00 6.51
C ARG A 105 37.21 -16.41 7.44
N ILE A 106 37.68 -15.74 8.50
CA ILE A 106 36.86 -14.85 9.34
C ILE A 106 37.51 -13.48 9.41
N LYS A 107 36.72 -12.43 9.17
CA LYS A 107 37.14 -11.03 9.28
C LYS A 107 36.24 -10.31 10.30
N PRO A 108 36.80 -9.86 11.44
CA PRO A 108 36.05 -9.05 12.40
C PRO A 108 35.84 -7.63 11.87
N GLU A 109 34.87 -6.91 12.46
CA GLU A 109 34.61 -5.48 12.22
C GLU A 109 34.41 -5.17 10.72
N TYR A 110 33.58 -5.95 10.05
CA TYR A 110 33.36 -5.88 8.61
C TYR A 110 32.38 -4.76 8.23
N GLN A 111 32.81 -3.86 7.34
CA GLN A 111 31.94 -2.82 6.79
C GLN A 111 31.01 -3.43 5.73
N TYR A 112 29.70 -3.41 5.97
CA TYR A 112 28.68 -3.79 4.99
C TYR A 112 27.62 -2.68 4.91
N GLY A 113 27.39 -2.15 3.71
CA GLY A 113 26.53 -0.97 3.55
C GLY A 113 26.95 0.17 4.46
N ASN A 114 26.03 0.63 5.32
CA ASN A 114 26.20 1.76 6.22
C ASN A 114 26.45 1.34 7.69
N SER A 115 26.64 0.05 7.98
CA SER A 115 27.02 -0.39 9.32
C SER A 115 28.23 -1.30 9.30
N ARG A 116 28.75 -1.48 10.51
CA ARG A 116 29.88 -2.34 10.78
C ARG A 116 29.35 -3.55 11.51
N ILE A 117 29.36 -4.68 10.81
CA ILE A 117 28.93 -5.98 11.30
C ILE A 117 30.11 -6.66 11.99
N ASP A 118 29.83 -7.38 13.08
CA ASP A 118 30.89 -7.94 13.95
C ASP A 118 31.80 -8.92 13.21
N PHE A 119 31.25 -9.80 12.36
CA PHE A 119 32.03 -10.72 11.55
C PHE A 119 31.51 -10.87 10.12
N CYS A 120 32.45 -11.02 9.20
CA CYS A 120 32.23 -11.62 7.89
C CYS A 120 33.01 -12.94 7.81
N VAL A 121 32.29 -14.03 7.59
CA VAL A 121 32.84 -15.37 7.45
C VAL A 121 32.71 -15.79 5.98
N GLU A 122 33.79 -16.34 5.43
CA GLU A 122 33.80 -16.90 4.07
C GLU A 122 34.02 -18.41 4.17
N THR A 123 33.08 -19.18 3.62
CA THR A 123 33.24 -20.62 3.38
C THR A 123 33.63 -20.85 1.92
N ARG A 124 33.66 -22.12 1.49
CA ARG A 124 33.96 -22.44 0.07
C ARG A 124 32.86 -21.98 -0.88
N GLU A 125 31.63 -21.87 -0.38
CA GLU A 125 30.44 -21.64 -1.22
C GLU A 125 29.74 -20.31 -0.89
N LYS A 126 29.92 -19.78 0.32
CA LYS A 126 29.10 -18.68 0.83
C LYS A 126 29.91 -17.58 1.50
N LYS A 127 29.34 -16.38 1.46
CA LYS A 127 29.71 -15.27 2.32
C LYS A 127 28.62 -15.05 3.36
N ILE A 128 29.04 -14.94 4.61
CA ILE A 128 28.17 -14.94 5.76
C ILE A 128 28.44 -13.70 6.61
N LEU A 129 27.41 -12.93 6.92
CA LEU A 129 27.48 -11.83 7.89
C LEU A 129 26.95 -12.30 9.25
N ILE A 130 27.66 -11.99 10.33
CA ILE A 130 27.28 -12.38 11.70
C ILE A 130 27.34 -11.16 12.61
N GLU A 131 26.19 -10.81 13.18
CA GLU A 131 26.05 -9.79 14.20
C GLU A 131 25.92 -10.45 15.57
N VAL A 132 26.78 -10.10 16.52
CA VAL A 132 26.81 -10.64 17.88
C VAL A 132 26.08 -9.73 18.85
N LYS A 133 25.24 -10.32 19.70
CA LYS A 133 24.52 -9.61 20.77
C LYS A 133 24.87 -10.21 22.12
N GLY A 134 25.50 -9.43 22.99
CA GLY A 134 25.69 -9.80 24.39
C GLY A 134 24.39 -9.72 25.17
N VAL A 135 24.04 -10.78 25.91
CA VAL A 135 22.80 -10.87 26.67
C VAL A 135 23.11 -11.08 28.14
N THR A 136 22.76 -10.09 28.96
CA THR A 136 22.99 -10.08 30.41
C THR A 136 21.71 -9.99 31.24
N LEU A 137 20.56 -9.77 30.58
CA LEU A 137 19.25 -9.70 31.22
C LEU A 137 18.58 -11.08 31.26
N LYS A 138 18.10 -11.46 32.44
CA LYS A 138 17.43 -12.73 32.72
C LYS A 138 16.31 -12.53 33.73
N GLU A 139 15.15 -13.12 33.43
CA GLU A 139 13.98 -13.18 34.31
C GLU A 139 13.58 -14.65 34.47
N GLY A 140 13.64 -15.18 35.69
CA GLY A 140 13.45 -16.63 35.91
C GLY A 140 14.49 -17.45 35.14
N GLU A 141 14.04 -18.36 34.27
CA GLU A 141 14.91 -19.17 33.39
C GLU A 141 14.97 -18.63 31.96
N THR A 142 14.46 -17.42 31.69
CA THR A 142 14.35 -16.83 30.36
C THR A 142 15.29 -15.64 30.21
N ALA A 143 16.15 -15.66 29.19
CA ALA A 143 16.96 -14.51 28.82
C ALA A 143 16.16 -13.55 27.94
N LYS A 144 16.46 -12.25 28.05
CA LYS A 144 15.78 -11.20 27.27
C LYS A 144 16.78 -10.26 26.62
N PHE A 145 16.52 -9.85 25.38
CA PHE A 145 17.31 -8.83 24.68
C PHE A 145 16.43 -7.90 23.83
N PRO A 146 16.67 -6.58 23.82
CA PRO A 146 17.71 -5.86 24.54
C PRO A 146 17.31 -5.52 26.00
N ASP A 147 18.29 -5.09 26.80
CA ASP A 147 18.10 -4.56 28.16
C ASP A 147 17.83 -3.04 28.18
N ALA A 148 17.99 -2.38 27.03
CA ALA A 148 17.60 -1.00 26.77
C ALA A 148 17.30 -0.77 25.28
N PRO A 149 16.45 0.22 24.92
CA PRO A 149 16.21 0.56 23.51
C PRO A 149 17.50 0.84 22.74
N SER A 150 17.60 0.34 21.51
CA SER A 150 18.78 0.49 20.65
C SER A 150 18.39 0.53 19.16
N GLU A 151 18.20 1.74 18.63
CA GLU A 151 17.94 1.95 17.20
C GLU A 151 19.05 1.37 16.31
N ARG A 152 20.30 1.40 16.79
CA ARG A 152 21.43 0.78 16.11
C ARG A 152 21.23 -0.72 15.92
N ALA A 153 20.69 -1.42 16.92
CA ALA A 153 20.43 -2.85 16.80
C ALA A 153 19.36 -3.15 15.75
N VAL A 154 18.32 -2.31 15.63
CA VAL A 154 17.29 -2.40 14.58
C VAL A 154 17.93 -2.21 13.20
N LYS A 155 18.73 -1.15 13.03
CA LYS A 155 19.42 -0.87 11.76
C LYS A 155 20.31 -2.04 11.31
N HIS A 156 21.03 -2.66 12.24
CA HIS A 156 21.86 -3.83 11.91
C HIS A 156 21.01 -5.01 11.41
N LEU A 157 19.83 -5.26 11.99
CA LEU A 157 18.90 -6.29 11.49
C LEU A 157 18.40 -5.98 10.08
N GLU A 158 18.09 -4.71 9.78
CA GLU A 158 17.70 -4.28 8.43
C GLU A 158 18.80 -4.51 7.39
N GLU A 159 20.05 -4.28 7.77
CA GLU A 159 21.18 -4.55 6.89
C GLU A 159 21.42 -6.05 6.69
N LEU A 160 21.24 -6.89 7.71
CA LEU A 160 21.29 -8.35 7.56
C LEU A 160 20.16 -8.86 6.64
N MET A 161 18.94 -8.35 6.80
CA MET A 161 17.82 -8.68 5.90
C MET A 161 18.12 -8.31 4.44
N ARG A 162 18.75 -7.15 4.23
CA ARG A 162 19.19 -6.72 2.90
C ARG A 162 20.29 -7.64 2.34
N ALA A 163 21.23 -8.09 3.19
CA ALA A 163 22.27 -9.01 2.76
C ALA A 163 21.67 -10.33 2.25
N VAL A 164 20.63 -10.83 2.91
CA VAL A 164 19.89 -12.02 2.44
C VAL A 164 19.25 -11.78 1.07
N ASP A 165 18.62 -10.61 0.86
CA ASP A 165 18.07 -10.25 -0.46
C ASP A 165 19.16 -10.18 -1.56
N GLU A 166 20.40 -9.86 -1.18
CA GLU A 166 21.58 -9.80 -2.05
C GLU A 166 22.30 -11.17 -2.19
N GLY A 167 21.74 -12.24 -1.62
CA GLY A 167 22.25 -13.61 -1.72
C GLY A 167 23.34 -14.00 -0.71
N TRP A 168 23.53 -13.20 0.34
CA TRP A 168 24.40 -13.56 1.46
C TRP A 168 23.65 -14.42 2.48
N ASP A 169 24.38 -15.27 3.20
CA ASP A 169 23.86 -15.84 4.43
C ASP A 169 24.04 -14.81 5.58
N ALA A 170 23.11 -14.75 6.51
CA ALA A 170 23.14 -13.78 7.60
C ALA A 170 22.73 -14.42 8.94
N TYR A 171 23.42 -14.04 10.01
CA TYR A 171 23.21 -14.57 11.36
C TYR A 171 23.13 -13.46 12.40
N VAL A 172 22.24 -13.63 13.37
CA VAL A 172 22.30 -12.96 14.67
C VAL A 172 22.73 -13.99 15.70
N PHE A 173 23.82 -13.72 16.41
CA PHE A 173 24.38 -14.61 17.42
C PHE A 173 24.27 -13.99 18.81
N PHE A 174 23.30 -14.47 19.60
CA PHE A 174 23.14 -14.11 21.00
C PHE A 174 24.12 -14.90 21.88
N VAL A 175 25.02 -14.17 22.56
CA VAL A 175 25.93 -14.73 23.56
C VAL A 175 25.36 -14.39 24.94
N ILE A 176 24.75 -15.38 25.59
CA ILE A 176 24.12 -15.23 26.89
C ILE A 176 25.20 -15.40 27.96
N GLN A 177 25.54 -14.30 28.63
CA GLN A 177 26.72 -14.14 29.50
C GLN A 177 26.53 -14.76 30.90
N MET A 178 25.77 -15.84 30.98
CA MET A 178 25.47 -16.60 32.19
C MET A 178 24.95 -18.01 31.83
N LYS A 179 24.85 -18.89 32.83
CA LYS A 179 24.22 -20.23 32.74
C LYS A 179 22.76 -20.25 33.24
N GLY A 180 22.10 -21.39 33.08
CA GLY A 180 20.78 -21.64 33.70
C GLY A 180 19.66 -20.86 33.03
N VAL A 181 19.77 -20.71 31.71
CA VAL A 181 18.73 -20.17 30.84
C VAL A 181 18.19 -21.32 29.99
N LYS A 182 16.88 -21.38 29.79
CA LYS A 182 16.21 -22.40 28.97
C LYS A 182 15.78 -21.89 27.60
N GLU A 183 15.62 -20.58 27.46
CA GLU A 183 15.22 -19.92 26.21
C GLU A 183 15.60 -18.44 26.22
N ILE A 184 15.60 -17.82 25.04
CA ILE A 184 15.72 -16.38 24.89
C ILE A 184 14.51 -15.82 24.13
N LEU A 185 13.97 -14.71 24.63
CA LEU A 185 12.92 -13.94 24.00
C LEU A 185 13.41 -12.53 23.63
N PRO A 186 12.92 -11.93 22.53
CA PRO A 186 13.07 -10.50 22.35
C PRO A 186 12.30 -9.76 23.45
N ASN A 187 12.91 -8.73 24.02
CA ASN A 187 12.33 -7.95 25.12
C ASN A 187 11.32 -6.92 24.57
N VAL A 188 10.07 -7.36 24.36
CA VAL A 188 9.00 -6.53 23.79
C VAL A 188 8.70 -5.31 24.67
N ASP A 189 8.68 -5.48 25.98
CA ASP A 189 8.41 -4.40 26.95
C ASP A 189 9.46 -3.28 26.85
N THR A 190 10.71 -3.64 26.57
CA THR A 190 11.82 -2.69 26.49
C THR A 190 11.96 -2.09 25.09
N HIS A 191 11.81 -2.86 24.03
CA HIS A 191 12.01 -2.38 22.67
C HIS A 191 11.17 -3.18 21.64
N PRO A 192 9.88 -2.82 21.47
CA PRO A 192 8.97 -3.56 20.59
C PRO A 192 9.39 -3.49 19.11
N GLU A 193 10.02 -2.39 18.69
CA GLU A 193 10.55 -2.23 17.33
C GLU A 193 11.65 -3.26 17.03
N PHE A 194 12.57 -3.49 17.98
CA PHE A 194 13.60 -4.52 17.83
C PHE A 194 12.99 -5.92 17.77
N ALA A 195 12.01 -6.22 18.61
CA ALA A 195 11.33 -7.50 18.61
C ALA A 195 10.66 -7.80 17.25
N ARG A 196 9.97 -6.80 16.68
CA ARG A 196 9.39 -6.89 15.32
C ARG A 196 10.47 -7.01 14.24
N ALA A 197 11.56 -6.26 14.33
CA ALA A 197 12.66 -6.34 13.38
C ALA A 197 13.34 -7.70 13.40
N LEU A 198 13.51 -8.30 14.58
CA LEU A 198 14.11 -9.62 14.76
C LEU A 198 13.21 -10.72 14.19
N TRP A 199 11.89 -10.62 14.40
CA TRP A 199 10.90 -11.51 13.80
C TRP A 199 10.97 -11.45 12.27
N LYS A 200 10.91 -10.24 11.70
CA LYS A 200 11.04 -10.03 10.24
C LYS A 200 12.35 -10.57 9.68
N ALA A 201 13.45 -10.42 10.42
CA ALA A 201 14.75 -10.93 10.02
C ALA A 201 14.73 -12.46 9.91
N ARG A 202 14.15 -13.16 10.90
CA ARG A 202 13.94 -14.61 10.85
C ARG A 202 13.12 -15.03 9.64
N GLU A 203 11.97 -14.38 9.41
CA GLU A 203 11.10 -14.71 8.27
C GLU A 203 11.75 -14.46 6.91
N LYS A 204 12.63 -13.46 6.83
CA LYS A 204 13.45 -13.21 5.63
C LYS A 204 14.60 -14.21 5.44
N GLY A 205 14.87 -15.10 6.40
CA GLY A 205 15.93 -16.10 6.31
C GLY A 205 17.23 -15.73 7.04
N VAL A 206 17.23 -14.70 7.90
CA VAL A 206 18.35 -14.47 8.83
C VAL A 206 18.31 -15.53 9.92
N HIS A 207 19.41 -16.25 10.10
CA HIS A 207 19.52 -17.31 11.09
C HIS A 207 19.72 -16.73 12.50
N LEU A 208 18.96 -17.22 13.47
CA LEU A 208 19.08 -16.81 14.87
C LEU A 208 19.71 -17.93 15.67
N ILE A 209 20.85 -17.65 16.30
CA ILE A 209 21.55 -18.60 17.17
C ILE A 209 21.72 -17.97 18.54
N ALA A 210 21.42 -18.70 19.60
CA ALA A 210 21.72 -18.31 20.95
C ALA A 210 22.49 -19.40 21.67
N ARG A 211 23.54 -19.01 22.40
CA ARG A 211 24.33 -19.91 23.23
C ARG A 211 24.53 -19.28 24.60
N ASP A 212 24.38 -20.08 25.64
CA ASP A 212 24.76 -19.68 26.99
C ASP A 212 26.26 -19.83 27.24
N CYS A 213 26.71 -19.32 28.38
CA CYS A 213 28.11 -19.33 28.73
C CYS A 213 28.32 -19.86 30.15
N ILE A 214 29.32 -20.73 30.30
CA ILE A 214 29.92 -21.01 31.60
C ILE A 214 30.77 -19.79 31.97
N VAL A 215 30.47 -19.20 33.13
CA VAL A 215 31.17 -18.03 33.66
C VAL A 215 31.76 -18.39 35.02
N THR A 216 33.08 -18.28 35.13
CA THR A 216 33.83 -18.36 36.39
C THR A 216 34.38 -16.98 36.74
N GLU A 217 35.15 -16.89 37.83
CA GLU A 217 35.81 -15.65 38.25
C GLU A 217 36.76 -15.12 37.17
N ASP A 218 37.40 -16.02 36.41
CA ASP A 218 38.48 -15.73 35.45
C ASP A 218 38.19 -16.21 34.02
N GLU A 219 37.03 -16.79 33.72
CA GLU A 219 36.72 -17.33 32.40
C GLU A 219 35.26 -17.10 31.99
N ILE A 220 35.08 -16.88 30.68
CA ILE A 220 33.80 -17.03 30.00
C ILE A 220 33.98 -17.90 28.76
N ARG A 221 33.16 -18.94 28.68
CA ARG A 221 33.19 -19.94 27.62
C ARG A 221 31.79 -20.24 27.10
N ILE A 222 31.61 -20.11 25.80
CA ILE A 222 30.38 -20.52 25.10
C ILE A 222 30.16 -22.01 25.32
N ASP A 223 28.93 -22.39 25.66
CA ASP A 223 28.60 -23.78 26.00
C ASP A 223 27.39 -24.28 25.21
N GLN A 224 26.18 -24.22 25.78
CA GLN A 224 25.03 -24.96 25.25
C GLN A 224 24.14 -24.06 24.38
N GLU A 225 23.47 -24.67 23.41
CA GLU A 225 22.49 -23.98 22.57
C GLU A 225 21.21 -23.68 23.34
N ILE A 226 20.71 -22.47 23.18
CA ILE A 226 19.49 -21.99 23.80
C ILE A 226 18.49 -21.67 22.68
N PRO A 227 17.24 -22.19 22.73
CA PRO A 227 16.23 -21.88 21.73
C PRO A 227 15.87 -20.39 21.76
N VAL A 228 15.88 -19.77 20.59
CA VAL A 228 15.32 -18.43 20.36
C VAL A 228 13.83 -18.56 20.10
N ARG A 229 13.01 -18.01 21.00
CA ARG A 229 11.55 -18.01 20.88
C ARG A 229 11.03 -16.59 20.69
N PHE A 230 9.75 -16.49 20.34
CA PHE A 230 9.02 -15.23 20.24
C PHE A 230 7.72 -15.36 21.03
N PRO A 231 7.19 -14.25 21.58
CA PRO A 231 5.86 -14.26 22.20
C PRO A 231 4.81 -14.75 21.20
N GLU A 232 3.80 -15.49 21.66
CA GLU A 232 2.71 -16.02 20.83
C GLU A 232 2.01 -14.92 20.01
N GLU A 233 1.90 -13.72 20.59
CA GLU A 233 1.34 -12.51 19.97
C GLU A 233 2.16 -11.99 18.77
N MET A 234 3.42 -12.40 18.64
CA MET A 234 4.31 -12.04 17.53
C MET A 234 4.34 -13.05 16.40
N GLU A 235 3.75 -14.23 16.58
CA GLU A 235 3.44 -15.12 15.46
C GLU A 235 2.30 -14.47 14.66
N GLU A 236 2.65 -13.57 13.73
CA GLU A 236 1.66 -12.86 12.91
C GLU A 236 0.74 -13.89 12.23
N GLU A 237 -0.53 -13.89 12.63
CA GLU A 237 -1.60 -14.63 11.95
C GLU A 237 -1.47 -14.35 10.46
N LYS A 238 -1.33 -15.41 9.65
CA LYS A 238 -1.18 -15.30 8.20
C LYS A 238 -2.31 -14.42 7.64
N PRO A 239 -2.04 -13.56 6.63
CA PRO A 239 -3.07 -12.68 6.06
C PRO A 239 -4.38 -13.40 5.72
N GLN A 240 -4.30 -14.62 5.20
CA GLN A 240 -5.45 -15.46 4.89
C GLN A 240 -6.29 -15.80 6.12
N GLU A 241 -5.65 -16.22 7.22
CA GLU A 241 -6.35 -16.56 8.45
C GLU A 241 -7.05 -15.33 9.04
N ARG A 242 -6.39 -14.16 9.01
CA ARG A 242 -7.02 -12.90 9.44
C ARG A 242 -8.26 -12.54 8.62
N LEU A 243 -8.21 -12.76 7.31
CA LEU A 243 -9.35 -12.46 6.44
C LEU A 243 -10.50 -13.46 6.64
N LYS A 244 -10.29 -14.65 7.24
CA LYS A 244 -11.39 -15.57 7.55
C LYS A 244 -12.37 -15.02 8.58
N HIS A 245 -11.98 -14.01 9.36
CA HIS A 245 -12.90 -13.30 10.29
C HIS A 245 -13.83 -12.31 9.56
N LEU A 246 -13.64 -12.08 8.27
CA LEU A 246 -14.39 -11.09 7.49
C LEU A 246 -15.84 -11.46 7.15
N PRO A 247 -16.17 -12.69 6.69
CA PRO A 247 -17.46 -12.95 6.05
C PRO A 247 -18.69 -12.68 6.92
N GLU A 248 -18.71 -13.20 8.16
CA GLU A 248 -19.86 -13.09 9.05
C GLU A 248 -20.16 -11.64 9.48
N PRO A 249 -19.23 -10.88 10.09
CA PRO A 249 -19.52 -9.52 10.51
C PRO A 249 -19.83 -8.59 9.33
N LEU A 250 -19.17 -8.79 8.19
CA LEU A 250 -19.39 -7.97 7.00
C LEU A 250 -20.77 -8.17 6.39
N THR A 251 -21.18 -9.42 6.16
CA THR A 251 -22.48 -9.74 5.54
C THR A 251 -23.63 -9.33 6.46
N ALA A 252 -23.52 -9.54 7.76
CA ALA A 252 -24.49 -9.09 8.75
C ALA A 252 -24.64 -7.56 8.75
N TRP A 253 -23.51 -6.84 8.72
CA TRP A 253 -23.50 -5.38 8.63
C TRP A 253 -24.12 -4.89 7.31
N PHE A 254 -23.74 -5.49 6.18
CA PHE A 254 -24.24 -5.08 4.86
C PHE A 254 -25.76 -5.21 4.77
N ARG A 255 -26.34 -6.34 5.22
CA ARG A 255 -27.79 -6.56 5.22
C ARG A 255 -28.56 -5.47 5.97
N LYS A 256 -27.95 -4.88 7.01
CA LYS A 256 -28.54 -3.82 7.82
C LYS A 256 -28.31 -2.42 7.26
N GLU A 257 -27.11 -2.15 6.75
CA GLU A 257 -26.64 -0.78 6.46
C GLU A 257 -26.56 -0.46 4.96
N GLN A 258 -26.86 -1.42 4.08
CA GLN A 258 -26.84 -1.19 2.64
C GLN A 258 -27.74 -0.01 2.22
N ARG A 259 -27.22 0.82 1.33
CA ARG A 259 -28.01 1.91 0.72
C ARG A 259 -29.06 1.36 -0.23
N ASP A 260 -30.23 2.00 -0.25
CA ASP A 260 -31.27 1.76 -1.24
C ASP A 260 -30.85 2.33 -2.61
N LEU A 261 -30.47 1.45 -3.54
CA LEU A 261 -29.97 1.82 -4.87
C LEU A 261 -30.82 1.13 -5.95
N PRO A 262 -31.14 1.79 -7.07
CA PRO A 262 -32.02 1.23 -8.10
C PRO A 262 -31.59 -0.16 -8.59
N TRP A 263 -30.29 -0.33 -8.87
CA TRP A 263 -29.71 -1.59 -9.35
C TRP A 263 -29.59 -2.70 -8.29
N ARG A 264 -29.92 -2.43 -7.02
CA ARG A 264 -30.02 -3.46 -5.97
C ARG A 264 -31.44 -4.03 -5.83
N LYS A 265 -32.46 -3.34 -6.33
CA LYS A 265 -33.86 -3.79 -6.23
C LYS A 265 -34.16 -4.93 -7.20
N ASP A 266 -33.62 -4.85 -8.41
CA ASP A 266 -33.75 -5.86 -9.45
C ASP A 266 -32.36 -6.25 -9.98
N ALA A 267 -31.71 -7.17 -9.26
CA ALA A 267 -30.32 -7.53 -9.48
C ALA A 267 -30.13 -8.60 -10.58
N THR A 268 -30.87 -8.50 -11.69
CA THR A 268 -30.62 -9.36 -12.86
C THR A 268 -29.22 -9.10 -13.44
N ALA A 269 -28.67 -10.08 -14.16
CA ALA A 269 -27.35 -9.95 -14.74
C ALA A 269 -27.20 -8.73 -15.68
N TYR A 270 -28.25 -8.39 -16.44
CA TYR A 270 -28.26 -7.19 -17.27
C TYR A 270 -28.22 -5.90 -16.44
N HIS A 271 -29.07 -5.82 -15.41
CA HIS A 271 -29.17 -4.65 -14.54
C HIS A 271 -27.88 -4.40 -13.77
N VAL A 272 -27.29 -5.46 -13.22
CA VAL A 272 -25.98 -5.43 -12.54
C VAL A 272 -24.89 -5.01 -13.52
N TRP A 273 -24.84 -5.62 -14.70
CA TRP A 273 -23.82 -5.29 -15.70
C TRP A 273 -23.87 -3.82 -16.11
N VAL A 274 -25.05 -3.28 -16.42
CA VAL A 274 -25.22 -1.86 -16.78
C VAL A 274 -24.77 -0.96 -15.63
N SER A 275 -25.20 -1.21 -14.38
CA SER A 275 -24.79 -0.38 -13.25
C SER A 275 -23.30 -0.45 -12.99
N GLU A 276 -22.69 -1.63 -13.07
CA GLU A 276 -21.27 -1.83 -12.80
C GLU A 276 -20.40 -1.12 -13.84
N ILE A 277 -20.78 -1.15 -15.12
CA ILE A 277 -20.09 -0.39 -16.17
C ILE A 277 -20.24 1.12 -15.94
N MET A 278 -21.43 1.60 -15.55
CA MET A 278 -21.66 3.02 -15.25
C MET A 278 -20.87 3.50 -14.03
N LEU A 279 -20.74 2.68 -12.98
CA LEU A 279 -20.03 3.03 -11.73
C LEU A 279 -18.50 3.06 -11.86
N GLN A 280 -17.94 2.56 -12.97
CA GLN A 280 -16.51 2.66 -13.23
C GLN A 280 -16.03 4.12 -13.28
N GLN A 281 -15.36 4.58 -12.23
CA GLN A 281 -14.88 5.97 -12.09
C GLN A 281 -16.00 7.02 -12.15
N THR A 282 -17.22 6.66 -11.77
CA THR A 282 -18.36 7.58 -11.68
C THR A 282 -19.04 7.41 -10.32
N ARG A 283 -19.49 8.52 -9.70
CA ARG A 283 -20.13 8.49 -8.38
C ARG A 283 -21.56 7.96 -8.48
N VAL A 284 -22.02 7.28 -7.44
CA VAL A 284 -23.36 6.68 -7.34
C VAL A 284 -24.48 7.67 -7.69
N GLU A 285 -24.48 8.86 -7.09
CA GLU A 285 -25.55 9.85 -7.32
C GLU A 285 -25.63 10.31 -8.78
N ALA A 286 -24.48 10.48 -9.43
CA ALA A 286 -24.42 10.83 -10.84
C ALA A 286 -24.93 9.70 -11.76
N VAL A 287 -24.86 8.44 -11.34
CA VAL A 287 -25.27 7.29 -12.15
C VAL A 287 -26.79 7.07 -12.15
N LYS A 288 -27.47 7.37 -11.04
CA LYS A 288 -28.91 7.08 -10.87
C LYS A 288 -29.81 7.52 -12.05
N PRO A 289 -29.78 8.80 -12.51
CA PRO A 289 -30.66 9.23 -13.60
C PRO A 289 -30.26 8.60 -14.95
N PHE A 290 -28.97 8.34 -15.15
CA PHE A 290 -28.47 7.69 -16.37
C PHE A 290 -28.86 6.22 -16.43
N TYR A 291 -28.82 5.53 -15.30
CA TYR A 291 -29.24 4.14 -15.20
C TYR A 291 -30.73 3.99 -15.56
N ALA A 292 -31.58 4.83 -14.98
CA ALA A 292 -33.02 4.81 -15.23
C ALA A 292 -33.36 5.02 -16.71
N ARG A 293 -32.83 6.09 -17.34
CA ARG A 293 -33.10 6.37 -18.77
C ARG A 293 -32.51 5.30 -19.70
N PHE A 294 -31.38 4.70 -19.32
CA PHE A 294 -30.73 3.71 -20.15
C PHE A 294 -31.56 2.43 -20.23
N LEU A 295 -32.06 1.96 -19.09
CA LEU A 295 -32.91 0.78 -19.02
C LEU A 295 -34.32 1.02 -19.58
N ASP A 296 -34.85 2.24 -19.47
CA ASP A 296 -36.11 2.60 -20.14
C ASP A 296 -35.96 2.53 -21.67
N ALA A 297 -34.87 3.07 -22.22
CA ALA A 297 -34.63 3.11 -23.65
C ALA A 297 -34.10 1.80 -24.26
N LEU A 298 -33.44 0.97 -23.45
CA LEU A 298 -32.77 -0.30 -23.80
C LEU A 298 -33.00 -1.32 -22.66
N PRO A 299 -34.19 -1.93 -22.56
CA PRO A 299 -34.54 -2.80 -21.44
C PRO A 299 -33.87 -4.17 -21.46
N THR A 300 -33.35 -4.62 -22.61
CA THR A 300 -32.72 -5.94 -22.76
C THR A 300 -31.32 -5.90 -23.37
N ILE A 301 -30.59 -7.02 -23.26
CA ILE A 301 -29.31 -7.22 -23.94
C ILE A 301 -29.47 -7.10 -25.47
N GLN A 302 -30.58 -7.60 -26.02
CA GLN A 302 -30.89 -7.50 -27.44
C GLN A 302 -31.04 -6.03 -27.88
N ASP A 303 -31.81 -5.23 -27.12
CA ASP A 303 -31.99 -3.80 -27.42
C ASP A 303 -30.65 -3.06 -27.44
N LEU A 304 -29.76 -3.38 -26.49
CA LEU A 304 -28.41 -2.82 -26.44
C LEU A 304 -27.55 -3.23 -27.65
N ALA A 305 -27.63 -4.49 -28.07
CA ALA A 305 -26.89 -5.01 -29.22
C ALA A 305 -27.31 -4.30 -30.53
N ASP A 306 -28.61 -4.05 -30.68
CA ASP A 306 -29.23 -3.50 -31.89
C ASP A 306 -29.24 -1.96 -31.93
N ALA A 307 -29.03 -1.30 -30.79
CA ALA A 307 -29.06 0.17 -30.71
C ALA A 307 -28.10 0.84 -31.71
N PRO A 308 -28.55 1.85 -32.48
CA PRO A 308 -27.65 2.68 -33.28
C PRO A 308 -26.61 3.36 -32.38
N GLU A 309 -25.37 3.50 -32.87
CA GLU A 309 -24.28 4.08 -32.06
C GLU A 309 -24.61 5.49 -31.56
N GLU A 310 -25.25 6.32 -32.38
CA GLU A 310 -25.63 7.68 -32.01
C GLU A 310 -26.63 7.71 -30.85
N LYS A 311 -27.66 6.85 -30.87
CA LYS A 311 -28.60 6.68 -29.76
C LYS A 311 -27.85 6.26 -28.48
N LEU A 312 -26.91 5.33 -28.60
CA LEU A 312 -26.12 4.83 -27.48
C LEU A 312 -25.23 5.93 -26.86
N LEU A 313 -24.52 6.70 -27.70
CA LEU A 313 -23.70 7.82 -27.25
C LEU A 313 -24.54 8.93 -26.62
N LYS A 314 -25.76 9.16 -27.14
CA LYS A 314 -26.68 10.14 -26.56
C LYS A 314 -27.19 9.70 -25.19
N LEU A 315 -27.59 8.43 -25.03
CA LEU A 315 -27.95 7.86 -23.73
C LEU A 315 -26.80 7.91 -22.72
N TRP A 316 -25.54 7.92 -23.18
CA TRP A 316 -24.34 8.00 -22.32
C TRP A 316 -23.78 9.42 -22.16
N GLU A 317 -24.33 10.41 -22.87
CA GLU A 317 -23.85 11.79 -22.91
C GLU A 317 -23.84 12.38 -21.50
N GLY A 318 -22.65 12.73 -21.02
CA GLY A 318 -22.44 13.29 -19.68
C GLY A 318 -21.76 12.35 -18.67
N LEU A 319 -21.79 11.02 -18.86
CA LEU A 319 -21.08 10.09 -17.95
C LEU A 319 -19.56 10.03 -18.17
N GLY A 320 -19.10 10.47 -19.35
CA GLY A 320 -17.71 10.33 -19.75
C GLY A 320 -17.28 8.88 -19.98
N TYR A 321 -16.02 8.70 -20.39
CA TYR A 321 -15.44 7.39 -20.73
C TYR A 321 -16.29 6.57 -21.73
N TYR A 322 -16.66 7.18 -22.86
CA TYR A 322 -17.56 6.62 -23.87
C TYR A 322 -17.13 5.27 -24.48
N ASN A 323 -15.87 4.87 -24.34
CA ASN A 323 -15.45 3.52 -24.74
C ASN A 323 -16.12 2.43 -23.89
N ARG A 324 -16.56 2.75 -22.67
CA ARG A 324 -17.32 1.83 -21.81
C ARG A 324 -18.59 1.35 -22.53
N VAL A 325 -19.44 2.27 -22.97
CA VAL A 325 -20.71 1.92 -23.61
C VAL A 325 -20.51 1.22 -24.96
N ARG A 326 -19.47 1.61 -25.72
CA ARG A 326 -19.11 0.92 -26.96
C ARG A 326 -18.68 -0.53 -26.74
N ASN A 327 -17.83 -0.77 -25.75
CA ASN A 327 -17.42 -2.14 -25.42
C ASN A 327 -18.61 -2.93 -24.85
N MET A 328 -19.49 -2.28 -24.08
CA MET A 328 -20.73 -2.88 -23.59
C MET A 328 -21.62 -3.35 -24.75
N GLN A 329 -21.80 -2.53 -25.79
CA GLN A 329 -22.54 -2.96 -26.98
C GLN A 329 -21.83 -4.09 -27.74
N LYS A 330 -20.50 -4.06 -27.87
CA LYS A 330 -19.75 -5.18 -28.49
C LYS A 330 -19.97 -6.48 -27.72
N ALA A 331 -19.89 -6.44 -26.39
CA ALA A 331 -20.19 -7.58 -25.54
C ALA A 331 -21.66 -8.00 -25.65
N ALA A 332 -22.62 -7.07 -25.76
CA ALA A 332 -24.02 -7.41 -25.95
C ALA A 332 -24.25 -8.20 -27.25
N ARG A 333 -23.58 -7.79 -28.33
CA ARG A 333 -23.58 -8.54 -29.60
C ARG A 333 -22.95 -9.94 -29.46
N GLN A 334 -21.84 -10.05 -28.72
CA GLN A 334 -21.25 -11.36 -28.41
C GLN A 334 -22.21 -12.24 -27.61
N ILE A 335 -22.97 -11.66 -26.67
CA ILE A 335 -23.96 -12.38 -25.87
C ILE A 335 -25.13 -12.87 -26.74
N VAL A 336 -25.63 -12.01 -27.62
CA VAL A 336 -26.68 -12.39 -28.59
C VAL A 336 -26.20 -13.53 -29.49
N GLU A 337 -24.99 -13.44 -30.02
CA GLU A 337 -24.44 -14.42 -30.97
C GLU A 337 -24.08 -15.75 -30.30
N LEU A 338 -23.46 -15.73 -29.11
CA LEU A 338 -22.87 -16.93 -28.48
C LEU A 338 -23.76 -17.56 -27.40
N TYR A 339 -24.66 -16.76 -26.81
CA TYR A 339 -25.44 -17.14 -25.63
C TYR A 339 -26.93 -16.78 -25.78
N GLU A 340 -27.42 -16.64 -27.02
CA GLU A 340 -28.84 -16.42 -27.35
C GLU A 340 -29.49 -15.22 -26.64
N GLY A 341 -28.69 -14.19 -26.33
CA GLY A 341 -29.16 -12.97 -25.67
C GLY A 341 -29.20 -13.05 -24.14
N GLU A 342 -28.79 -14.18 -23.54
CA GLU A 342 -28.71 -14.36 -22.10
C GLU A 342 -27.25 -14.25 -21.61
N MET A 343 -27.01 -13.46 -20.56
CA MET A 343 -25.68 -13.37 -19.96
C MET A 343 -25.28 -14.74 -19.38
N PRO A 344 -24.11 -15.31 -19.73
CA PRO A 344 -23.72 -16.62 -19.22
C PRO A 344 -23.57 -16.63 -17.70
N ALA A 345 -24.04 -17.69 -17.04
CA ALA A 345 -23.88 -17.90 -15.59
C ALA A 345 -22.55 -18.60 -15.26
N ASP A 346 -21.45 -18.14 -15.87
CA ASP A 346 -20.10 -18.66 -15.66
C ASP A 346 -19.07 -17.51 -15.68
N TYR A 347 -18.17 -17.50 -14.69
CA TYR A 347 -17.23 -16.39 -14.51
C TYR A 347 -16.24 -16.25 -15.68
N ASP A 348 -15.71 -17.36 -16.19
CA ASP A 348 -14.70 -17.32 -17.25
C ASP A 348 -15.33 -16.92 -18.58
N GLN A 349 -16.57 -17.36 -18.84
CA GLN A 349 -17.37 -16.90 -19.98
C GLN A 349 -17.68 -15.41 -19.88
N ILE A 350 -18.12 -14.92 -18.72
CA ILE A 350 -18.36 -13.48 -18.49
C ILE A 350 -17.05 -12.67 -18.70
N LEU A 351 -15.94 -13.15 -18.14
CA LEU A 351 -14.63 -12.49 -18.25
C LEU A 351 -14.11 -12.41 -19.71
N SER A 352 -14.53 -13.34 -20.57
CA SER A 352 -14.14 -13.35 -21.98
C SER A 352 -14.82 -12.26 -22.83
N LEU A 353 -15.89 -11.63 -22.33
CA LEU A 353 -16.67 -10.62 -23.04
C LEU A 353 -15.95 -9.27 -23.14
N SER A 354 -16.17 -8.57 -24.26
CA SER A 354 -15.49 -7.30 -24.54
C SER A 354 -15.76 -6.22 -23.48
N GLY A 355 -14.69 -5.68 -22.90
CA GLY A 355 -14.79 -4.61 -21.90
C GLY A 355 -15.18 -5.06 -20.49
N ILE A 356 -15.33 -6.37 -20.26
CA ILE A 356 -15.51 -6.94 -18.93
C ILE A 356 -14.15 -7.39 -18.40
N GLY A 357 -13.73 -6.85 -17.25
CA GLY A 357 -12.52 -7.28 -16.53
C GLY A 357 -12.85 -8.07 -15.26
N SER A 358 -11.84 -8.56 -14.54
CA SER A 358 -12.01 -9.43 -13.35
C SER A 358 -12.98 -8.86 -12.31
N TYR A 359 -12.95 -7.55 -12.08
CA TYR A 359 -13.87 -6.86 -11.17
C TYR A 359 -15.33 -7.03 -11.61
N THR A 360 -15.65 -6.66 -12.86
CA THR A 360 -17.03 -6.68 -13.37
C THR A 360 -17.52 -8.12 -13.55
N ALA A 361 -16.64 -9.05 -13.95
CA ALA A 361 -16.97 -10.47 -14.00
C ALA A 361 -17.32 -11.00 -12.60
N GLY A 362 -16.52 -10.69 -11.58
CA GLY A 362 -16.80 -11.06 -10.19
C GLY A 362 -18.08 -10.45 -9.65
N ALA A 363 -18.34 -9.17 -9.96
CA ALA A 363 -19.57 -8.48 -9.57
C ALA A 363 -20.82 -9.12 -10.18
N ILE A 364 -20.85 -9.35 -11.51
CA ILE A 364 -21.98 -10.01 -12.18
C ILE A 364 -22.17 -11.43 -11.63
N SER A 365 -21.09 -12.21 -11.57
CA SER A 365 -21.12 -13.61 -11.13
C SER A 365 -21.68 -13.75 -9.71
N SER A 366 -21.21 -12.91 -8.79
CA SER A 366 -21.64 -12.99 -7.38
C SER A 366 -23.02 -12.37 -7.14
N ILE A 367 -23.32 -11.22 -7.73
CA ILE A 367 -24.56 -10.48 -7.44
C ILE A 367 -25.76 -11.12 -8.13
N ALA A 368 -25.64 -11.45 -9.42
CA ALA A 368 -26.75 -11.98 -10.20
C ALA A 368 -26.90 -13.50 -10.10
N TYR A 369 -25.77 -14.22 -9.94
CA TYR A 369 -25.76 -15.69 -9.98
C TYR A 369 -25.32 -16.37 -8.68
N GLY A 370 -24.92 -15.61 -7.65
CA GLY A 370 -24.45 -16.18 -6.38
C GLY A 370 -23.13 -16.94 -6.48
N ILE A 371 -22.39 -16.81 -7.59
CA ILE A 371 -21.14 -17.53 -7.82
C ILE A 371 -20.03 -16.88 -6.97
N PRO A 372 -19.29 -17.63 -6.14
CA PRO A 372 -18.32 -17.09 -5.19
C PRO A 372 -17.01 -16.67 -5.87
N LYS A 373 -17.06 -15.57 -6.63
CA LYS A 373 -15.91 -14.97 -7.31
C LYS A 373 -15.67 -13.55 -6.82
N PRO A 374 -14.41 -13.13 -6.60
CA PRO A 374 -14.11 -11.86 -5.97
C PRO A 374 -14.38 -10.66 -6.88
N ALA A 375 -14.95 -9.59 -6.33
CA ALA A 375 -15.17 -8.31 -7.02
C ALA A 375 -14.25 -7.22 -6.44
N VAL A 376 -13.00 -7.16 -6.88
CA VAL A 376 -11.98 -6.26 -6.29
C VAL A 376 -11.83 -4.94 -7.06
N ASP A 377 -12.34 -3.85 -6.48
CA ASP A 377 -12.14 -2.47 -6.94
C ASP A 377 -11.16 -1.68 -6.04
N GLY A 378 -11.07 -0.36 -6.25
CA GLY A 378 -10.25 0.52 -5.42
C GLY A 378 -10.77 0.70 -3.99
N ASN A 379 -12.04 0.43 -3.72
CA ASN A 379 -12.61 0.41 -2.37
C ASN A 379 -12.17 -0.86 -1.63
N VAL A 380 -12.33 -2.01 -2.26
CA VAL A 380 -11.92 -3.31 -1.70
C VAL A 380 -10.42 -3.34 -1.45
N LEU A 381 -9.58 -2.90 -2.39
CA LEU A 381 -8.13 -2.85 -2.18
C LEU A 381 -7.73 -1.99 -0.97
N ARG A 382 -8.41 -0.86 -0.75
CA ARG A 382 -8.18 -0.01 0.43
C ARG A 382 -8.60 -0.70 1.72
N VAL A 383 -9.76 -1.36 1.73
CA VAL A 383 -10.25 -2.10 2.90
C VAL A 383 -9.26 -3.21 3.27
N LEU A 384 -8.89 -4.06 2.30
CA LEU A 384 -8.00 -5.20 2.55
C LEU A 384 -6.61 -4.76 2.99
N THR A 385 -6.02 -3.78 2.33
CA THR A 385 -4.69 -3.26 2.73
C THR A 385 -4.69 -2.66 4.13
N ARG A 386 -5.81 -2.06 4.59
CA ARG A 386 -5.96 -1.61 5.98
C ARG A 386 -6.12 -2.77 6.96
N ILE A 387 -6.99 -3.75 6.66
CA ILE A 387 -7.17 -4.93 7.52
C ILE A 387 -5.83 -5.66 7.73
N LEU A 388 -5.03 -5.76 6.67
CA LEU A 388 -3.75 -6.47 6.67
C LEU A 388 -2.53 -5.58 7.00
N ALA A 389 -2.72 -4.26 7.15
CA ALA A 389 -1.63 -3.28 7.22
C ALA A 389 -0.55 -3.48 6.11
N ASP A 390 -1.03 -3.73 4.90
CA ASP A 390 -0.23 -4.11 3.73
C ASP A 390 0.28 -2.88 2.97
N GLY A 391 1.61 -2.68 3.01
CA GLY A 391 2.29 -1.51 2.44
C GLY A 391 2.61 -1.62 0.95
N GLU A 392 2.15 -2.67 0.25
CA GLU A 392 2.41 -2.81 -1.18
C GLU A 392 1.63 -1.79 -2.02
N ASP A 393 2.24 -1.40 -3.15
CA ASP A 393 1.64 -0.43 -4.08
C ASP A 393 0.44 -1.06 -4.82
N ILE A 394 -0.78 -0.62 -4.49
CA ILE A 394 -2.02 -1.19 -5.04
C ILE A 394 -2.18 -0.94 -6.55
N MET A 395 -1.31 -0.12 -7.15
CA MET A 395 -1.28 0.08 -8.61
C MET A 395 -0.65 -1.11 -9.36
N LYS A 396 0.03 -2.03 -8.65
CA LYS A 396 0.61 -3.23 -9.26
C LYS A 396 -0.45 -4.32 -9.48
N ALA A 397 -0.49 -4.87 -10.69
CA ALA A 397 -1.38 -5.99 -11.01
C ALA A 397 -1.16 -7.23 -10.12
N SER A 398 0.08 -7.47 -9.67
CA SER A 398 0.41 -8.57 -8.75
C SER A 398 -0.28 -8.45 -7.39
N VAL A 399 -0.43 -7.22 -6.88
CA VAL A 399 -1.11 -6.95 -5.60
C VAL A 399 -2.58 -7.26 -5.74
N LYS A 400 -3.21 -6.75 -6.81
CA LYS A 400 -4.63 -7.05 -7.09
C LYS A 400 -4.87 -8.56 -7.19
N LYS A 401 -4.04 -9.28 -7.95
CA LYS A 401 -4.17 -10.73 -8.13
C LYS A 401 -4.01 -11.50 -6.81
N ARG A 402 -3.07 -11.09 -5.95
CA ARG A 402 -2.90 -11.70 -4.60
C ARG A 402 -4.14 -11.47 -3.73
N MET A 403 -4.68 -10.26 -3.73
CA MET A 403 -5.89 -9.91 -2.98
C MET A 403 -7.13 -10.65 -3.49
N GLU A 404 -7.28 -10.78 -4.82
CA GLU A 404 -8.33 -11.60 -5.44
C GLU A 404 -8.23 -13.06 -4.98
N GLY A 405 -7.03 -13.66 -5.00
CA GLY A 405 -6.84 -15.05 -4.54
C GLY A 405 -7.16 -15.25 -3.06
N MET A 406 -6.74 -14.33 -2.18
CA MET A 406 -7.07 -14.42 -0.75
C MET A 406 -8.57 -14.28 -0.48
N LEU A 407 -9.28 -13.44 -1.26
CA LEU A 407 -10.73 -13.33 -1.13
C LEU A 407 -11.45 -14.58 -1.64
N GLU A 408 -11.00 -15.16 -2.75
CA GLU A 408 -11.63 -16.35 -3.34
C GLU A 408 -11.69 -17.52 -2.35
N GLU A 409 -10.73 -17.63 -1.43
CA GLU A 409 -10.70 -18.65 -0.38
C GLU A 409 -11.75 -18.46 0.73
N ILE A 410 -12.30 -17.24 0.89
CA ILE A 410 -13.14 -16.88 2.04
C ILE A 410 -14.56 -16.41 1.66
N ILE A 411 -14.86 -16.26 0.37
CA ILE A 411 -16.21 -15.85 -0.05
C ILE A 411 -17.21 -16.94 0.34
N PRO A 412 -18.24 -16.62 1.15
CA PRO A 412 -19.25 -17.59 1.53
C PRO A 412 -20.11 -17.96 0.32
N ALA A 413 -20.24 -19.25 0.03
CA ALA A 413 -20.98 -19.74 -1.14
C ALA A 413 -22.47 -19.38 -1.12
N ASP A 414 -23.06 -19.24 0.08
CA ASP A 414 -24.46 -18.88 0.30
C ASP A 414 -24.70 -17.36 0.45
N ALA A 415 -23.64 -16.56 0.47
CA ALA A 415 -23.71 -15.11 0.67
C ALA A 415 -22.71 -14.32 -0.20
N ALA A 416 -22.35 -14.85 -1.37
CA ALA A 416 -21.36 -14.25 -2.26
C ALA A 416 -21.72 -12.81 -2.68
N SER A 417 -23.00 -12.56 -3.00
CA SER A 417 -23.54 -11.23 -3.32
C SER A 417 -23.35 -10.26 -2.16
N ASP A 418 -23.83 -10.62 -0.96
CA ASP A 418 -23.74 -9.80 0.24
C ASP A 418 -22.30 -9.51 0.62
N PHE A 419 -21.40 -10.49 0.46
CA PHE A 419 -19.99 -10.36 0.82
C PHE A 419 -19.27 -9.35 -0.09
N ASN A 420 -19.37 -9.52 -1.41
CA ASN A 420 -18.71 -8.62 -2.35
C ASN A 420 -19.29 -7.21 -2.28
N GLN A 421 -20.63 -7.09 -2.26
CA GLN A 421 -21.26 -5.78 -2.12
C GLN A 421 -20.94 -5.15 -0.76
N GLY A 422 -20.90 -5.93 0.32
CA GLY A 422 -20.50 -5.49 1.65
C GLY A 422 -19.09 -4.91 1.67
N LEU A 423 -18.11 -5.56 1.02
CA LEU A 423 -16.74 -5.07 0.92
C LEU A 423 -16.66 -3.72 0.18
N ILE A 424 -17.37 -3.61 -0.94
CA ILE A 424 -17.42 -2.37 -1.74
C ILE A 424 -18.11 -1.26 -0.94
N GLU A 425 -19.24 -1.57 -0.29
CA GLU A 425 -20.03 -0.63 0.51
C GLU A 425 -19.24 -0.15 1.74
N LEU A 426 -18.54 -1.06 2.43
CA LEU A 426 -17.70 -0.74 3.57
C LEU A 426 -16.63 0.29 3.19
N GLY A 427 -15.94 0.05 2.07
CA GLY A 427 -14.98 1.02 1.54
C GLY A 427 -15.64 2.34 1.14
N ALA A 428 -16.87 2.31 0.61
CA ALA A 428 -17.57 3.50 0.16
C ALA A 428 -18.02 4.43 1.30
N ILE A 429 -18.53 3.90 2.42
CA ILE A 429 -19.25 4.72 3.43
C ILE A 429 -18.62 4.76 4.82
N VAL A 430 -17.76 3.78 5.16
CA VAL A 430 -17.09 3.67 6.47
C VAL A 430 -15.58 3.84 6.31
N CYS A 431 -14.94 2.95 5.56
CA CYS A 431 -13.50 2.92 5.32
C CYS A 431 -13.14 3.84 4.14
N VAL A 432 -13.50 5.12 4.27
CA VAL A 432 -13.46 6.11 3.17
C VAL A 432 -12.02 6.48 2.75
N PRO A 433 -11.82 6.92 1.49
CA PRO A 433 -10.55 7.49 1.05
C PRO A 433 -10.44 8.98 1.44
N ASN A 434 -9.22 9.51 1.47
CA ASN A 434 -8.94 10.96 1.60
C ASN A 434 -9.57 11.64 2.84
N GLY A 435 -9.74 10.89 3.93
CA GLY A 435 -10.28 11.39 5.19
C GLY A 435 -10.18 10.33 6.28
N GLU A 436 -10.58 10.70 7.49
CA GLU A 436 -10.59 9.79 8.64
C GLU A 436 -11.67 8.70 8.44
N PRO A 437 -11.29 7.41 8.44
CA PRO A 437 -12.26 6.32 8.37
C PRO A 437 -13.12 6.30 9.64
N LYS A 438 -14.38 5.89 9.50
CA LYS A 438 -15.33 5.79 10.62
C LYS A 438 -15.12 4.47 11.38
N CYS A 439 -13.92 4.24 11.93
CA CYS A 439 -13.52 2.96 12.52
C CYS A 439 -14.49 2.47 13.60
N SER A 440 -15.04 3.36 14.43
CA SER A 440 -16.05 3.03 15.46
C SER A 440 -17.40 2.52 14.93
N LYS A 441 -17.63 2.57 13.61
CA LYS A 441 -18.80 2.00 12.93
C LYS A 441 -18.43 0.83 12.02
N CYS A 442 -17.18 0.38 12.09
CA CYS A 442 -16.63 -0.61 11.19
C CYS A 442 -16.90 -2.02 11.74
N PRO A 443 -17.58 -2.91 10.99
CA PRO A 443 -17.84 -4.27 11.45
C PRO A 443 -16.57 -5.12 11.61
N VAL A 444 -15.42 -4.63 11.11
CA VAL A 444 -14.13 -5.34 11.12
C VAL A 444 -13.09 -4.63 11.99
N GLU A 445 -13.53 -3.71 12.86
CA GLU A 445 -12.66 -2.90 13.74
C GLU A 445 -11.71 -3.78 14.57
N GLU A 446 -12.25 -4.83 15.20
CA GLU A 446 -11.54 -5.65 16.19
C GLU A 446 -10.28 -6.34 15.63
N PHE A 447 -10.29 -6.72 14.35
CA PHE A 447 -9.19 -7.46 13.72
C PHE A 447 -8.45 -6.68 12.62
N CYS A 448 -8.73 -5.38 12.46
CA CYS A 448 -8.06 -4.52 11.50
C CYS A 448 -6.67 -4.08 12.00
N LEU A 449 -5.59 -4.57 11.38
CA LEU A 449 -4.22 -4.26 11.80
C LEU A 449 -3.88 -2.77 11.68
N ALA A 450 -4.35 -2.07 10.63
CA ALA A 450 -4.09 -0.64 10.53
C ALA A 450 -4.78 0.15 11.65
N HIS A 451 -5.96 -0.29 12.11
CA HIS A 451 -6.67 0.35 13.22
C HIS A 451 -5.97 0.11 14.56
N GLN A 452 -5.61 -1.15 14.85
CA GLN A 452 -4.83 -1.51 16.05
C GLN A 452 -3.50 -0.74 16.14
N ARG A 453 -2.96 -0.33 15.00
CA ARG A 453 -1.70 0.45 14.88
C ARG A 453 -1.91 1.96 14.80
N GLY A 454 -3.14 2.46 14.73
CA GLY A 454 -3.45 3.88 14.48
C GLY A 454 -2.84 4.41 13.18
N ALA A 455 -2.79 3.57 12.13
CA ALA A 455 -2.07 3.81 10.89
C ALA A 455 -2.96 3.73 9.64
N GLU A 456 -4.28 3.86 9.78
CA GLU A 456 -5.25 3.71 8.67
C GLU A 456 -5.02 4.69 7.53
N LEU A 457 -4.51 5.89 7.86
CA LEU A 457 -4.19 6.94 6.88
C LEU A 457 -2.91 6.64 6.08
N SER A 458 -2.09 5.69 6.53
CA SER A 458 -0.90 5.22 5.79
C SER A 458 -1.26 4.26 4.64
N TYR A 459 -2.51 3.79 4.56
CA TYR A 459 -2.98 2.83 3.59
C TYR A 459 -4.20 3.34 2.80
N PRO A 460 -4.34 2.97 1.51
CA PRO A 460 -3.42 2.15 0.74
C PRO A 460 -2.22 2.95 0.21
N VAL A 461 -1.09 2.28 0.00
CA VAL A 461 0.06 2.89 -0.68
C VAL A 461 -0.22 3.00 -2.18
N LYS A 462 -0.07 4.21 -2.73
CA LYS A 462 -0.20 4.48 -4.17
C LYS A 462 0.97 5.33 -4.64
N LYS A 463 1.75 4.87 -5.62
CA LYS A 463 2.77 5.72 -6.24
C LYS A 463 2.13 6.85 -7.07
N LYS A 464 2.77 8.02 -7.04
CA LYS A 464 2.28 9.23 -7.72
C LYS A 464 2.22 8.99 -9.23
N ALA A 465 1.07 9.27 -9.84
CA ALA A 465 0.89 9.20 -11.28
C ALA A 465 1.74 10.25 -12.00
N LYS A 466 2.06 10.01 -13.28
CA LYS A 466 2.71 10.99 -14.15
C LYS A 466 1.83 12.25 -14.29
N ALA A 467 2.47 13.40 -14.48
CA ALA A 467 1.77 14.64 -14.78
C ALA A 467 0.95 14.51 -16.08
N ARG A 468 -0.22 15.15 -16.13
CA ARG A 468 -1.08 15.18 -17.33
C ARG A 468 -0.40 15.98 -18.45
N ARG A 469 -0.68 15.62 -19.70
CA ARG A 469 -0.28 16.44 -20.86
C ARG A 469 -1.23 17.63 -20.98
N ILE A 470 -0.69 18.84 -21.12
CA ILE A 470 -1.48 20.05 -21.41
C ILE A 470 -1.58 20.22 -22.93
N GLU A 471 -2.78 20.50 -23.42
CA GLU A 471 -3.05 20.83 -24.83
C GLU A 471 -3.81 22.15 -24.91
N GLU A 472 -3.26 23.09 -25.68
CA GLU A 472 -3.96 24.34 -26.00
C GLU A 472 -4.87 24.14 -27.21
N LYS A 473 -6.04 24.78 -27.17
CA LYS A 473 -7.05 24.73 -28.21
C LYS A 473 -7.73 26.08 -28.44
N THR A 474 -8.12 26.35 -29.67
CA THR A 474 -9.06 27.43 -30.01
C THR A 474 -10.36 26.81 -30.49
N VAL A 475 -11.48 27.17 -29.85
CA VAL A 475 -12.83 26.64 -30.11
C VAL A 475 -13.67 27.73 -30.77
N PHE A 476 -14.46 27.36 -31.79
CA PHE A 476 -15.29 28.28 -32.55
C PHE A 476 -16.77 27.93 -32.43
N ILE A 477 -17.58 28.87 -31.94
CA ILE A 477 -19.03 28.83 -32.02
C ILE A 477 -19.44 29.55 -33.30
N LEU A 478 -19.53 28.82 -34.41
CA LEU A 478 -19.88 29.36 -35.73
C LEU A 478 -21.40 29.35 -35.88
N LYS A 479 -21.99 30.52 -36.17
CA LYS A 479 -23.43 30.73 -36.31
C LYS A 479 -23.78 31.17 -37.72
N ASP A 480 -24.66 30.43 -38.38
CA ASP A 480 -25.36 30.85 -39.59
C ASP A 480 -26.85 30.96 -39.29
N GLY A 481 -27.36 32.20 -39.25
CA GLY A 481 -28.67 32.50 -38.68
C GLY A 481 -28.79 32.00 -37.23
N GLU A 482 -29.70 31.06 -37.01
CA GLU A 482 -29.92 30.39 -35.71
C GLU A 482 -29.18 29.06 -35.60
N ASN A 483 -28.63 28.53 -36.71
CA ASN A 483 -27.96 27.24 -36.73
C ASN A 483 -26.50 27.36 -36.31
N ILE A 484 -26.01 26.32 -35.62
CA ILE A 484 -24.66 26.24 -35.10
C ILE A 484 -23.89 25.13 -35.82
N ALA A 485 -22.66 25.43 -36.24
CA ALA A 485 -21.81 24.43 -36.86
C ALA A 485 -21.27 23.43 -35.82
N LEU A 486 -21.41 22.14 -36.13
CA LEU A 486 -20.83 21.03 -35.42
C LEU A 486 -19.95 20.20 -36.35
N HIS A 487 -18.95 19.54 -35.77
CA HIS A 487 -18.07 18.61 -36.46
C HIS A 487 -18.11 17.25 -35.75
N LYS A 488 -18.31 16.16 -36.51
CA LYS A 488 -18.24 14.81 -35.94
C LYS A 488 -16.79 14.37 -35.84
N ARG A 489 -16.34 14.03 -34.63
CA ARG A 489 -14.97 13.57 -34.38
C ARG A 489 -14.70 12.23 -35.09
N PRO A 490 -13.44 11.96 -35.48
CA PRO A 490 -13.05 10.66 -36.02
C PRO A 490 -13.46 9.49 -35.12
N SER A 491 -13.58 8.30 -35.70
CA SER A 491 -13.97 7.06 -35.00
C SER A 491 -12.92 6.52 -34.01
N SER A 492 -11.75 7.16 -33.90
CA SER A 492 -10.69 6.80 -32.96
C SER A 492 -10.10 8.02 -32.26
N GLY A 493 -9.45 7.79 -31.12
CA GLY A 493 -8.83 8.83 -30.30
C GLY A 493 -9.72 9.37 -29.17
N LEU A 494 -9.33 10.50 -28.59
CA LEU A 494 -10.05 11.14 -27.48
C LEU A 494 -11.43 11.61 -27.96
N LEU A 495 -12.48 11.26 -27.21
CA LEU A 495 -13.87 11.63 -27.52
C LEU A 495 -14.31 11.16 -28.92
N ALA A 496 -13.79 10.01 -29.37
CA ALA A 496 -14.09 9.44 -30.68
C ALA A 496 -15.60 9.38 -30.98
N GLY A 497 -15.99 9.72 -32.20
CA GLY A 497 -17.36 9.66 -32.72
C GLY A 497 -18.38 10.65 -32.12
N LEU A 498 -18.00 11.47 -31.13
CA LEU A 498 -18.85 12.53 -30.58
C LEU A 498 -18.84 13.76 -31.49
N TYR A 499 -19.84 14.62 -31.34
CA TYR A 499 -19.88 15.93 -32.00
C TYR A 499 -19.15 16.97 -31.14
N GLU A 500 -18.53 17.93 -31.79
CA GLU A 500 -17.85 19.04 -31.16
C GLU A 500 -18.06 20.34 -31.92
N PHE A 501 -17.87 21.46 -31.23
CA PHE A 501 -17.68 22.73 -31.93
C PHE A 501 -16.34 22.71 -32.68
N PRO A 502 -16.28 23.25 -33.91
CA PRO A 502 -15.03 23.35 -34.67
C PRO A 502 -13.91 23.90 -33.80
N ASN A 503 -12.75 23.25 -33.80
CA ASN A 503 -11.61 23.66 -32.99
C ASN A 503 -10.27 23.26 -33.59
N VAL A 504 -9.22 23.99 -33.23
CA VAL A 504 -7.84 23.76 -33.66
C VAL A 504 -6.89 23.70 -32.47
N LYS A 505 -5.68 23.21 -32.70
CA LYS A 505 -4.61 23.21 -31.69
C LYS A 505 -3.98 24.59 -31.59
N GLY A 506 -3.53 24.94 -30.39
CA GLY A 506 -2.88 26.21 -30.08
C GLY A 506 -3.87 27.29 -29.64
N LYS A 507 -3.32 28.43 -29.27
CA LYS A 507 -4.07 29.63 -28.87
C LYS A 507 -3.98 30.67 -29.98
N LEU A 508 -4.96 30.64 -30.89
CA LEU A 508 -5.03 31.62 -31.96
C LEU A 508 -5.39 33.01 -31.44
N THR A 509 -4.82 34.02 -32.07
CA THR A 509 -5.28 35.40 -32.03
C THR A 509 -6.57 35.56 -32.85
N GLN A 510 -7.25 36.71 -32.71
CA GLN A 510 -8.47 36.98 -33.46
C GLN A 510 -8.22 37.04 -34.98
N GLU A 511 -7.06 37.51 -35.42
CA GLU A 511 -6.70 37.57 -36.84
C GLU A 511 -6.46 36.17 -37.42
N GLU A 512 -5.73 35.31 -36.71
CA GLU A 512 -5.51 33.92 -37.10
C GLU A 512 -6.82 33.12 -37.10
N ALA A 513 -7.71 33.40 -36.15
CA ALA A 513 -9.06 32.81 -36.11
C ALA A 513 -9.89 33.16 -37.35
N ILE A 514 -9.88 34.43 -37.78
CA ILE A 514 -10.56 34.87 -39.01
C ILE A 514 -9.99 34.14 -40.23
N HIS A 515 -8.66 34.04 -40.32
CA HIS A 515 -8.01 33.35 -41.42
C HIS A 515 -8.40 31.87 -41.48
N HIS A 516 -8.38 31.19 -40.34
CA HIS A 516 -8.76 29.78 -40.25
C HIS A 516 -10.23 29.53 -40.65
N ILE A 517 -11.15 30.42 -40.27
CA ILE A 517 -12.57 30.30 -40.64
C ILE A 517 -12.74 30.47 -42.16
N ALA A 518 -11.97 31.37 -42.78
CA ALA A 518 -11.96 31.52 -44.24
C ALA A 518 -11.41 30.26 -44.94
N GLU A 519 -10.40 29.59 -44.37
CA GLU A 519 -9.89 28.30 -44.89
C GLU A 519 -10.94 27.17 -44.81
N LEU A 520 -11.89 27.25 -43.87
CA LEU A 520 -13.04 26.34 -43.79
C LEU A 520 -14.12 26.64 -44.84
N GLY A 521 -13.95 27.67 -45.67
CA GLY A 521 -14.90 28.08 -46.72
C GLY A 521 -16.05 28.96 -46.21
N LEU A 522 -15.89 29.56 -45.02
CA LEU A 522 -16.92 30.40 -44.39
C LEU A 522 -16.49 31.87 -44.39
N SER A 523 -17.44 32.81 -44.60
CA SER A 523 -17.15 34.24 -44.51
C SER A 523 -17.47 34.78 -43.12
N PRO A 524 -16.49 35.16 -42.29
CA PRO A 524 -16.78 35.70 -40.96
C PRO A 524 -17.34 37.13 -41.06
N LEU A 525 -18.60 37.30 -40.66
CA LEU A 525 -19.30 38.60 -40.60
C LEU A 525 -19.00 39.37 -39.31
N ARG A 526 -18.89 38.65 -38.19
CA ARG A 526 -18.59 39.22 -36.87
C ARG A 526 -17.95 38.17 -35.98
N ILE A 527 -16.82 38.50 -35.37
CA ILE A 527 -16.12 37.64 -34.40
C ILE A 527 -16.10 38.31 -33.02
N GLN A 528 -16.28 37.51 -31.97
CA GLN A 528 -16.19 37.93 -30.58
C GLN A 528 -15.41 36.88 -29.79
N ASN A 529 -14.42 37.33 -29.01
CA ASN A 529 -13.76 36.48 -28.01
C ASN A 529 -14.74 36.21 -26.86
N ILE A 530 -14.99 34.94 -26.56
CA ILE A 530 -15.95 34.48 -25.53
C ILE A 530 -15.25 33.89 -24.30
N GLY A 531 -13.94 34.14 -24.15
CA GLY A 531 -13.17 33.81 -22.97
C GLY A 531 -12.40 32.48 -23.05
N GLU A 532 -11.68 32.21 -21.97
CA GLU A 532 -10.87 31.01 -21.80
C GLU A 532 -11.56 30.00 -20.90
N ALA A 533 -11.38 28.73 -21.19
CA ALA A 533 -11.93 27.63 -20.40
C ALA A 533 -10.90 26.52 -20.24
N LYS A 534 -10.97 25.80 -19.12
CA LYS A 534 -10.11 24.65 -18.86
C LYS A 534 -10.96 23.41 -18.62
N HIS A 535 -10.61 22.32 -19.30
CA HIS A 535 -11.25 21.02 -19.08
C HIS A 535 -10.21 19.94 -18.76
N ILE A 536 -10.48 19.12 -17.73
CA ILE A 536 -9.52 18.15 -17.20
C ILE A 536 -9.99 16.73 -17.51
N PHE A 537 -9.20 15.97 -18.27
CA PHE A 537 -9.33 14.52 -18.43
C PHE A 537 -8.37 13.79 -17.46
N SER A 538 -8.46 12.46 -17.42
CA SER A 538 -7.56 11.63 -16.61
C SER A 538 -6.09 11.74 -17.02
N HIS A 539 -5.81 11.89 -18.31
CA HIS A 539 -4.47 11.83 -18.91
C HIS A 539 -4.07 13.10 -19.69
N VAL A 540 -5.03 13.99 -19.98
CA VAL A 540 -4.85 15.23 -20.75
C VAL A 540 -5.60 16.37 -20.06
N GLU A 541 -5.14 17.60 -20.24
CA GLU A 541 -5.80 18.82 -19.81
C GLU A 541 -5.93 19.75 -21.02
N TRP A 542 -7.14 20.21 -21.34
CA TRP A 542 -7.40 21.17 -22.41
C TRP A 542 -7.48 22.58 -21.86
N HIS A 543 -6.68 23.48 -22.44
CA HIS A 543 -6.74 24.93 -22.22
C HIS A 543 -7.31 25.55 -23.49
N MET A 544 -8.54 26.03 -23.40
CA MET A 544 -9.33 26.46 -24.55
C MET A 544 -9.49 27.98 -24.56
N THR A 545 -9.40 28.57 -25.75
CA THR A 545 -9.80 29.96 -26.03
C THR A 545 -10.99 29.91 -26.99
N GLY A 546 -12.10 30.56 -26.64
CA GLY A 546 -13.33 30.52 -27.44
C GLY A 546 -13.54 31.76 -28.29
N TYR A 547 -14.07 31.58 -29.51
CA TYR A 547 -14.60 32.64 -30.35
C TYR A 547 -16.02 32.34 -30.81
N ALA A 548 -16.95 33.28 -30.63
CA ALA A 548 -18.26 33.23 -31.27
C ALA A 548 -18.22 34.03 -32.57
N VAL A 549 -18.62 33.40 -33.67
CA VAL A 549 -18.50 34.00 -35.01
C VAL A 549 -19.81 33.85 -35.77
N ARG A 550 -20.36 34.96 -36.24
CA ARG A 550 -21.42 34.94 -37.27
C ARG A 550 -20.76 34.75 -38.62
N VAL A 551 -21.19 33.74 -39.36
CA VAL A 551 -20.65 33.41 -40.68
C VAL A 551 -21.76 33.49 -41.73
N ASP A 552 -21.36 33.79 -42.96
CA ASP A 552 -22.18 33.58 -44.16
C ASP A 552 -21.59 32.40 -44.94
N GLU A 553 -22.44 31.48 -45.39
CA GLU A 553 -22.02 30.29 -46.13
C GLU A 553 -21.73 30.68 -47.59
N LEU A 554 -20.44 30.71 -47.98
CA LEU A 554 -20.03 31.19 -49.31
C LEU A 554 -20.41 30.20 -50.45
N GLU A 555 -20.50 28.90 -50.15
CA GLU A 555 -20.85 27.86 -51.13
C GLU A 555 -21.61 26.71 -50.46
N LYS A 556 -22.84 26.39 -50.93
CA LYS A 556 -23.68 25.24 -50.50
C LYS A 556 -23.04 23.85 -50.69
N ILE A 557 -21.74 23.77 -51.01
CA ILE A 557 -21.02 22.54 -51.42
C ILE A 557 -19.70 22.35 -50.65
N SER A 558 -19.25 23.27 -49.78
CA SER A 558 -17.82 23.34 -49.41
C SER A 558 -17.44 23.18 -47.93
N ALA A 559 -18.37 23.26 -46.96
CA ALA A 559 -18.03 23.04 -45.56
C ALA A 559 -17.86 21.54 -45.25
N LYS A 560 -16.75 20.94 -45.71
CA LYS A 560 -16.45 19.51 -45.56
C LYS A 560 -16.61 19.08 -44.10
N ASN A 561 -17.56 18.19 -43.85
CA ASN A 561 -17.83 17.55 -42.55
C ASN A 561 -18.38 18.46 -41.44
N LEU A 562 -18.95 19.63 -41.77
CA LEU A 562 -19.72 20.43 -40.81
C LEU A 562 -21.22 20.14 -40.94
N VAL A 563 -21.90 20.10 -39.81
CA VAL A 563 -23.36 19.99 -39.69
C VAL A 563 -23.86 21.26 -39.03
N PHE A 564 -24.71 22.02 -39.72
CA PHE A 564 -25.39 23.17 -39.14
C PHE A 564 -26.75 22.71 -38.60
N ALA A 565 -26.92 22.78 -37.28
CA ALA A 565 -28.11 22.32 -36.60
C ALA A 565 -28.66 23.41 -35.67
N HIS A 566 -29.98 23.42 -35.48
CA HIS A 566 -30.62 24.34 -34.54
C HIS A 566 -30.28 23.95 -33.10
N PRO A 567 -30.10 24.88 -32.14
CA PRO A 567 -29.78 24.57 -30.74
C PRO A 567 -30.64 23.47 -30.10
N GLU A 568 -31.95 23.46 -30.36
CA GLU A 568 -32.87 22.42 -29.87
C GLU A 568 -32.54 21.02 -30.43
N GLU A 569 -32.16 20.96 -31.71
CA GLU A 569 -31.75 19.73 -32.39
C GLU A 569 -30.41 19.23 -31.85
N ILE A 570 -29.46 20.15 -31.59
CA ILE A 570 -28.17 19.85 -30.94
C ILE A 570 -28.39 19.17 -29.59
N GLN A 571 -29.26 19.74 -28.76
CA GLN A 571 -29.51 19.21 -27.43
C GLN A 571 -30.20 17.83 -27.47
N LYS A 572 -31.00 17.55 -28.50
CA LYS A 572 -31.78 16.32 -28.64
C LYS A 572 -31.05 15.18 -29.36
N GLU A 573 -30.31 15.48 -30.42
CA GLU A 573 -29.83 14.45 -31.36
C GLU A 573 -28.31 14.29 -31.35
N TYR A 574 -27.57 15.38 -31.16
CA TYR A 574 -26.13 15.37 -31.29
C TYR A 574 -25.45 15.17 -29.92
N PRO A 575 -24.62 14.12 -29.73
CA PRO A 575 -23.91 13.89 -28.48
C PRO A 575 -22.68 14.81 -28.38
N VAL A 576 -22.77 15.88 -27.58
CA VAL A 576 -21.70 16.87 -27.37
C VAL A 576 -21.09 16.69 -25.97
N PRO A 577 -19.76 16.54 -25.84
CA PRO A 577 -19.14 16.27 -24.55
C PRO A 577 -19.08 17.53 -23.67
N ALA A 578 -19.17 17.33 -22.35
CA ALA A 578 -19.00 18.37 -21.33
C ALA A 578 -17.66 19.14 -21.41
N ALA A 579 -16.72 18.66 -22.23
CA ALA A 579 -15.51 19.41 -22.58
C ALA A 579 -15.80 20.82 -23.15
N PHE A 580 -17.00 21.03 -23.72
CA PHE A 580 -17.38 22.31 -24.34
C PHE A 580 -18.45 23.09 -23.56
N GLU A 581 -18.79 22.66 -22.33
CA GLU A 581 -19.86 23.24 -21.50
C GLU A 581 -19.68 24.74 -21.26
N ALA A 582 -18.44 25.19 -21.07
CA ALA A 582 -18.11 26.61 -20.89
C ALA A 582 -18.53 27.53 -22.05
N TYR A 583 -18.87 26.98 -23.22
CA TYR A 583 -19.25 27.76 -24.40
C TYR A 583 -20.72 27.57 -24.82
N THR A 584 -21.49 26.69 -24.15
CA THR A 584 -22.87 26.40 -24.56
C THR A 584 -23.87 27.50 -24.24
N ASP A 585 -23.58 28.35 -23.25
CA ASP A 585 -24.36 29.56 -22.97
C ASP A 585 -24.47 30.48 -24.19
N GLN A 586 -23.46 30.46 -25.07
CA GLN A 586 -23.48 31.27 -26.29
C GLN A 586 -24.58 30.85 -27.25
N ILE A 587 -25.11 29.64 -27.13
CA ILE A 587 -26.10 29.06 -28.05
C ILE A 587 -27.36 28.58 -27.32
N GLY A 588 -27.47 28.81 -26.01
CA GLY A 588 -28.67 28.50 -25.24
C GLY A 588 -28.96 27.01 -25.09
N ILE A 589 -27.94 26.15 -25.09
CA ILE A 589 -28.11 24.71 -24.84
C ILE A 589 -27.49 24.32 -23.50
N LEU A 590 -28.00 23.23 -22.92
CA LEU A 590 -27.40 22.56 -21.77
C LEU A 590 -26.78 21.24 -22.23
N ILE A 591 -25.55 20.97 -21.80
CA ILE A 591 -24.85 19.70 -22.01
C ILE A 591 -24.26 19.20 -20.69
N GLY A 592 -23.68 18.00 -20.67
CA GLY A 592 -23.04 17.49 -19.46
C GLY A 592 -24.05 17.08 -18.38
N GLN A 593 -23.68 17.26 -17.11
CA GLN A 593 -24.54 16.89 -15.97
C GLN A 593 -25.63 17.92 -15.70
N GLU A 594 -25.36 19.21 -15.95
CA GLU A 594 -26.32 20.30 -15.71
C GLU A 594 -27.63 20.11 -16.45
N LYS A 595 -27.58 19.60 -17.69
CA LYS A 595 -28.77 19.23 -18.47
C LYS A 595 -29.71 18.30 -17.69
N TYR A 596 -29.15 17.30 -17.02
CA TYR A 596 -29.93 16.25 -16.35
C TYR A 596 -30.28 16.60 -14.91
N GLU A 597 -29.59 17.55 -14.29
CA GLU A 597 -29.99 18.08 -12.98
C GLU A 597 -31.25 18.95 -13.09
N GLN A 598 -31.43 19.69 -14.20
CA GLN A 598 -32.64 20.48 -14.45
C GLN A 598 -33.84 19.66 -14.90
N GLU A 599 -33.64 18.56 -15.63
CA GLU A 599 -34.74 17.67 -16.05
C GLU A 599 -35.34 16.83 -14.89
N ASN A 600 -34.64 16.77 -13.74
CA ASN A 600 -35.07 16.04 -12.54
C ASN A 600 -35.53 16.96 -11.37
N LEU A 601 -35.59 18.27 -11.59
CA LEU A 601 -36.27 19.26 -10.73
C LEU A 601 -37.68 19.51 -11.26
#